data_AF-A0A1Q7IUM1-F1
#
_entry.id   AF-A0A1Q7IUM1-F1
#
_cell.length_a   1.000
_cell.length_b   1.000
_cell.length_c   1.000
_cell.angle_alpha   90.00
_cell.angle_beta   90.00
_cell.angle_gamma   90.00
#
_symmetry.space_group_name_H-M   'P 1'
#
loop_
_entity.id
_entity.type
_entity.pdbx_description
1 polymer ?
#
loop_
_entity_poly.entity_id
_entity_poly.type
_entity_poly.pdbx_seq_one_letter_code
_entity_poly.pdbx_strand_id
1 'polypeptide(L)'
;MTKGLLGLAALLALSGCSAAVTVKVTPLRDQSASQIEADRARCNQWAKETAVVTAGYAACMISAGYEAPPGVRSTSQSVRLARTPTANDPVGILIDFLECDREAQREAESGLGTVGKAIRDYVGWSANADKRRQVFVDCLKPRGYNIEKS
;
A
#
# COMPACT_ATOMS: atom_id res chain seq x y z
N MET A 1 -24.89 30.33 33.74
CA MET A 1 -23.58 30.19 33.05
C MET A 1 -23.50 28.79 32.44
N THR A 2 -23.82 28.66 31.16
CA THR A 2 -23.76 27.39 30.41
C THR A 2 -23.30 27.71 29.00
N LYS A 3 -21.98 27.84 28.83
CA LYS A 3 -21.30 27.92 27.53
C LYS A 3 -20.08 27.02 27.63
N GLY A 4 -20.09 25.88 26.94
CA GLY A 4 -18.90 25.03 26.96
C GLY A 4 -19.00 23.63 26.34
N LEU A 5 -20.06 23.26 25.62
CA LEU A 5 -20.21 21.87 25.14
C LEU A 5 -20.54 21.74 23.64
N LEU A 6 -20.36 22.79 22.83
CA LEU A 6 -20.62 22.73 21.39
C LEU A 6 -19.35 22.66 20.51
N GLY A 7 -18.16 22.50 21.11
CA GLY A 7 -16.89 22.55 20.39
C GLY A 7 -16.29 21.20 19.93
N LEU A 8 -16.75 20.07 20.47
CA LEU A 8 -16.05 18.77 20.28
C LEU A 8 -16.71 17.81 19.28
N ALA A 9 -17.85 18.16 18.68
CA ALA A 9 -18.56 17.27 17.75
C ALA A 9 -18.17 17.47 16.27
N ALA A 10 -17.35 18.48 15.94
CA ALA A 10 -17.01 18.82 14.56
C ALA A 10 -15.76 18.09 14.00
N LEU A 11 -15.05 17.29 14.79
CA LEU A 11 -13.81 16.60 14.35
C LEU A 11 -14.02 15.16 13.85
N LEU A 12 -15.26 14.65 13.84
CA LEU A 12 -15.56 13.27 13.43
C LEU A 12 -16.26 13.15 12.06
N ALA A 13 -16.45 14.27 11.34
CA ALA A 13 -17.22 14.31 10.09
C ALA A 13 -16.37 14.27 8.80
N LEU A 14 -15.23 13.57 8.80
CA LEU A 14 -14.43 13.28 7.60
C LEU A 14 -14.09 11.79 7.47
N SER A 15 -14.96 10.91 8.00
CA SER A 15 -14.89 9.46 7.75
C SER A 15 -15.36 9.11 6.33
N GLY A 16 -14.78 9.73 5.31
CA GLY A 16 -14.52 8.98 4.09
C GLY A 16 -13.48 7.92 4.48
N CYS A 17 -13.74 6.64 4.20
CA CYS A 17 -12.74 5.58 4.36
C CYS A 17 -11.45 6.02 3.65
N SER A 18 -10.52 6.58 4.42
CA SER A 18 -9.28 7.12 3.90
C SER A 18 -8.32 5.95 3.74
N ALA A 19 -7.57 5.91 2.65
CA ALA A 19 -6.57 4.86 2.44
C ALA A 19 -5.56 4.77 3.61
N ALA A 20 -5.30 5.89 4.30
CA ALA A 20 -4.53 5.92 5.53
C ALA A 20 -5.04 5.03 6.68
N VAL A 21 -6.35 4.77 6.75
CA VAL A 21 -6.92 3.88 7.78
C VAL A 21 -6.60 2.42 7.45
N THR A 22 -6.46 2.09 6.17
CA THR A 22 -6.27 0.71 5.70
C THR A 22 -4.78 0.32 5.59
N VAL A 23 -3.88 1.30 5.39
CA VAL A 23 -2.44 1.06 5.20
C VAL A 23 -1.68 1.46 6.46
N LYS A 24 -1.19 0.46 7.20
CA LYS A 24 -0.28 0.67 8.34
C LYS A 24 1.08 1.09 7.82
N VAL A 25 1.63 2.18 8.35
CA VAL A 25 2.93 2.72 7.94
C VAL A 25 3.84 2.89 9.15
N THR A 26 5.14 2.70 8.94
CA THR A 26 6.17 2.80 9.97
C THR A 26 7.20 3.86 9.55
N PRO A 27 7.41 4.92 10.34
CA PRO A 27 8.49 5.89 10.12
C PRO A 27 9.86 5.21 10.05
N LEU A 28 10.70 5.57 9.07
CA LEU A 28 12.10 5.08 9.00
C LEU A 28 13.11 6.09 9.55
N ARG A 29 12.64 7.23 10.03
CA ARG A 29 13.43 8.32 10.63
C ARG A 29 12.65 8.91 11.81
N ASP A 30 13.30 9.79 12.57
CA ASP A 30 12.70 10.50 13.70
C ASP A 30 11.71 11.58 13.24
N GLN A 31 10.60 11.15 12.64
CA GLN A 31 9.49 12.00 12.21
C GLN A 31 8.62 12.33 13.42
N SER A 32 8.34 13.61 13.63
CA SER A 32 7.41 14.04 14.66
C SER A 32 5.97 13.60 14.33
N ALA A 33 5.10 13.52 15.34
CA ALA A 33 3.69 13.23 15.13
C ALA A 33 3.03 14.21 14.13
N SER A 34 3.40 15.50 14.18
CA SER A 34 2.88 16.50 13.24
C SER A 34 3.37 16.29 11.80
N GLN A 35 4.62 15.85 11.61
CA GLN A 35 5.15 15.49 10.29
C GLN A 35 4.44 14.27 9.73
N ILE A 36 4.21 13.26 10.57
CA ILE A 36 3.48 12.05 10.19
C ILE A 36 2.07 12.41 9.72
N GLU A 37 1.32 13.21 10.47
CA GLU A 37 -0.04 13.61 10.07
C GLU A 37 -0.05 14.46 8.79
N ALA A 38 0.91 15.37 8.62
CA ALA A 38 1.04 16.15 7.39
C ALA A 38 1.35 15.25 6.17
N ASP A 39 2.23 14.26 6.33
CA ASP A 39 2.55 13.29 5.30
C ASP A 39 1.34 12.42 4.94
N ARG A 40 0.60 11.93 5.94
CA ARG A 40 -0.65 11.17 5.74
C ARG A 40 -1.68 11.99 4.97
N ALA A 41 -1.89 13.25 5.35
CA ALA A 41 -2.85 14.12 4.68
C ALA A 41 -2.48 14.39 3.22
N ARG A 42 -1.20 14.72 2.96
CA ARG A 42 -0.67 14.92 1.62
C ARG A 42 -0.81 13.67 0.75
N CYS A 43 -0.41 12.52 1.29
CA CYS A 43 -0.47 11.25 0.55
C CYS A 43 -1.90 10.76 0.33
N ASN A 44 -2.82 11.02 1.26
CA ASN A 44 -4.25 10.75 1.05
C ASN A 44 -4.82 11.58 -0.10
N GLN A 45 -4.40 12.84 -0.23
CA GLN A 45 -4.88 13.70 -1.31
C GLN A 45 -4.32 13.24 -2.65
N TRP A 46 -3.01 12.99 -2.73
CA TRP A 46 -2.36 12.49 -3.95
C TRP A 46 -2.95 11.15 -4.41
N ALA A 47 -3.20 10.23 -3.47
CA ALA A 47 -3.74 8.91 -3.76
C ALA A 47 -5.10 8.92 -4.49
N LYS A 48 -5.93 9.95 -4.29
CA LYS A 48 -7.24 10.07 -4.95
C LYS A 48 -7.13 10.26 -6.46
N GLU A 49 -5.98 10.73 -6.94
CA GLU A 49 -5.70 10.94 -8.36
C GLU A 49 -5.10 9.68 -9.03
N THR A 50 -4.89 8.62 -8.26
CA THR A 50 -4.27 7.37 -8.73
C THR A 50 -5.30 6.30 -9.08
N ALA A 51 -4.92 5.37 -9.96
CA ALA A 51 -5.79 4.27 -10.38
C ALA A 51 -6.16 3.30 -9.25
N VAL A 52 -5.30 3.17 -8.23
CA VAL A 52 -5.53 2.31 -7.06
C VAL A 52 -5.15 3.11 -5.81
N VAL A 53 -6.16 3.68 -5.15
CA VAL A 53 -5.98 4.64 -4.04
C VAL A 53 -5.10 4.07 -2.92
N THR A 54 -5.25 2.80 -2.54
CA THR A 54 -4.43 2.19 -1.49
C THR A 54 -2.96 2.04 -1.90
N ALA A 55 -2.70 1.68 -3.16
CA ALA A 55 -1.34 1.56 -3.68
C ALA A 55 -0.71 2.94 -3.90
N GLY A 56 -1.48 3.92 -4.36
CA GLY A 56 -1.04 5.31 -4.44
C GLY A 56 -0.67 5.87 -3.07
N TYR A 57 -1.51 5.64 -2.06
CA TYR A 57 -1.19 6.06 -0.70
C TYR A 57 0.11 5.41 -0.19
N ALA A 58 0.28 4.10 -0.35
CA ALA A 58 1.49 3.38 0.05
C ALA A 58 2.74 3.91 -0.69
N ALA A 59 2.65 4.11 -2.01
CA ALA A 59 3.74 4.63 -2.83
C ALA A 59 4.19 6.03 -2.37
N CYS A 60 3.24 6.92 -2.11
CA CYS A 60 3.54 8.25 -1.57
C CYS A 60 4.18 8.17 -0.17
N MET A 61 3.66 7.33 0.72
CA MET A 61 4.25 7.17 2.05
C MET A 61 5.67 6.61 1.97
N ILE A 62 5.93 5.62 1.12
CA ILE A 62 7.29 5.07 0.96
C ILE A 62 8.25 6.12 0.40
N SER A 63 7.81 6.93 -0.57
CA SER A 63 8.59 8.06 -1.07
C SER A 63 8.86 9.13 0.00
N ALA A 64 8.01 9.23 1.03
CA ALA A 64 8.20 10.14 2.16
C ALA A 64 9.14 9.56 3.23
N GLY A 65 9.70 8.36 3.03
CA GLY A 65 10.61 7.73 3.97
C GLY A 65 9.92 6.88 5.03
N TYR A 66 8.80 6.25 4.66
CA TYR A 66 8.11 5.27 5.49
C TYR A 66 8.30 3.87 4.92
N GLU A 67 8.05 2.90 5.77
CA GLU A 67 7.79 1.54 5.38
C GLU A 67 6.26 1.29 5.41
N ALA A 68 5.74 0.64 4.37
CA ALA A 68 4.31 0.41 4.23
C ALA A 68 4.02 -0.86 3.42
N PRO A 69 2.89 -1.56 3.64
CA PRO A 69 2.44 -2.58 2.73
C PRO A 69 2.06 -1.91 1.38
N PRO A 70 2.33 -2.55 0.22
CA PRO A 70 2.17 -1.94 -1.10
C PRO A 70 0.73 -1.55 -1.48
N GLY A 71 -0.28 -1.92 -0.67
CA GLY A 71 -1.67 -1.57 -0.93
C GLY A 71 -2.29 -2.28 -2.13
N VAL A 72 -1.67 -3.36 -2.61
CA VAL A 72 -2.14 -4.25 -3.69
C VAL A 72 -2.47 -5.64 -3.15
N ARG A 73 -3.06 -6.50 -4.00
CA ARG A 73 -3.60 -7.79 -3.55
C ARG A 73 -2.55 -8.88 -3.40
N SER A 74 -1.40 -8.76 -4.08
CA SER A 74 -0.41 -9.84 -4.13
C SER A 74 0.41 -10.02 -2.85
N THR A 75 0.46 -9.02 -1.98
CA THR A 75 1.18 -9.12 -0.71
C THR A 75 0.73 -8.09 0.32
N SER A 76 0.75 -8.48 1.59
CA SER A 76 0.64 -7.58 2.75
C SER A 76 2.00 -7.28 3.40
N GLN A 77 3.10 -7.81 2.86
CA GLN A 77 4.43 -7.56 3.40
C GLN A 77 4.80 -6.09 3.25
N SER A 78 5.31 -5.49 4.33
CA SER A 78 5.78 -4.13 4.31
C SER A 78 7.04 -4.00 3.45
N VAL A 79 7.12 -2.90 2.71
CA VAL A 79 8.22 -2.60 1.81
C VAL A 79 8.72 -1.18 2.06
N ARG A 80 10.01 -0.97 1.76
CA ARG A 80 10.68 0.33 1.79
C ARG A 80 11.67 0.44 0.65
N LEU A 81 11.99 1.66 0.23
CA LEU A 81 13.09 1.87 -0.71
C LEU A 81 14.42 1.50 -0.06
N ALA A 82 15.29 0.81 -0.82
CA ALA A 82 16.65 0.49 -0.39
C ALA A 82 17.62 1.68 -0.47
N ARG A 83 17.20 2.74 -1.15
CA ARG A 83 17.91 4.02 -1.28
C ARG A 83 17.12 5.16 -0.64
N THR A 84 17.77 6.31 -0.49
CA THR A 84 17.09 7.55 -0.11
C THR A 84 16.05 7.95 -1.16
N PRO A 85 14.82 8.31 -0.74
CA PRO A 85 13.80 8.74 -1.68
C PRO A 85 14.08 10.08 -2.40
N THR A 86 13.54 10.26 -3.59
CA THR A 86 13.58 11.48 -4.42
C THR A 86 12.17 11.98 -4.75
N ALA A 87 12.06 13.22 -5.26
CA ALA A 87 10.79 13.84 -5.59
C ALA A 87 9.96 13.09 -6.66
N ASN A 88 10.60 12.31 -7.53
CA ASN A 88 9.94 11.56 -8.60
C ASN A 88 9.51 10.14 -8.19
N ASP A 89 9.93 9.70 -7.00
CA ASP A 89 9.69 8.34 -6.54
C ASP A 89 8.22 7.93 -6.39
N PRO A 90 7.27 8.78 -5.96
CA PRO A 90 5.89 8.33 -5.75
C PRO A 90 5.27 7.70 -7.01
N VAL A 91 5.54 8.27 -8.19
CA VAL A 91 5.03 7.76 -9.47
C VAL A 91 5.73 6.46 -9.85
N GLY A 92 7.06 6.40 -9.73
CA GLY A 92 7.82 5.19 -10.02
C GLY A 92 7.41 4.01 -9.13
N ILE A 93 7.27 4.25 -7.83
CA ILE A 93 6.83 3.23 -6.86
C ILE A 93 5.43 2.72 -7.18
N LEU A 94 4.50 3.62 -7.53
CA LEU A 94 3.15 3.21 -7.91
C LEU A 94 3.17 2.32 -9.17
N ILE A 95 3.95 2.69 -10.18
CA ILE A 95 4.09 1.88 -11.41
C ILE A 95 4.67 0.51 -11.07
N ASP A 96 5.75 0.46 -10.29
CA ASP A 96 6.38 -0.79 -9.88
C ASP A 96 5.40 -1.72 -9.15
N PHE A 97 4.60 -1.18 -8.22
CA PHE A 97 3.62 -1.97 -7.48
C PHE A 97 2.52 -2.51 -8.39
N LEU A 98 2.02 -1.72 -9.33
CA LEU A 98 0.97 -2.17 -10.25
C LEU A 98 1.48 -3.18 -11.28
N GLU A 99 2.71 -3.01 -11.78
CA GLU A 99 3.34 -3.96 -12.69
C GLU A 99 3.63 -5.29 -12.01
N CYS A 100 4.30 -5.26 -10.86
CA CYS A 100 4.61 -6.48 -10.11
C CYS A 100 3.34 -7.19 -9.61
N ASP A 101 2.26 -6.46 -9.26
CA ASP A 101 0.97 -7.08 -8.90
C ASP A 101 0.32 -7.76 -10.10
N ARG A 102 0.39 -7.15 -11.29
CA ARG A 102 -0.12 -7.77 -12.53
C ARG A 102 0.68 -9.02 -12.92
N GLU A 103 1.99 -8.98 -12.79
CA GLU A 103 2.86 -10.13 -13.05
C GLU A 103 2.55 -11.28 -12.06
N ALA A 104 2.47 -10.97 -10.77
CA ALA A 104 2.09 -11.94 -9.75
C ALA A 104 0.71 -12.54 -9.99
N GLN A 105 -0.26 -11.74 -10.44
CA GLN A 105 -1.58 -12.24 -10.83
C GLN A 105 -1.50 -13.19 -12.03
N ARG A 106 -0.81 -12.79 -13.11
CA ARG A 106 -0.65 -13.63 -14.31
C ARG A 106 0.02 -14.96 -14.00
N GLU A 107 1.09 -14.94 -13.22
CA GLU A 107 1.83 -16.16 -12.86
C GLU A 107 1.06 -17.07 -11.89
N ALA A 108 0.25 -16.49 -11.01
CA ALA A 108 -0.65 -17.27 -10.17
C ALA A 108 -1.83 -17.85 -10.95
N GLU A 109 -2.22 -17.24 -12.06
CA GLU A 109 -3.27 -17.74 -12.95
C GLU A 109 -2.75 -18.71 -14.02
N SER A 110 -1.48 -18.59 -14.45
CA SER A 110 -0.87 -19.43 -15.49
C SER A 110 -0.81 -20.92 -15.10
N GLY A 111 -0.70 -21.22 -13.81
CA GLY A 111 -0.72 -22.59 -13.27
C GLY A 111 -2.12 -23.16 -13.02
N LEU A 112 -3.17 -22.34 -13.14
CA LEU A 112 -4.55 -22.76 -12.92
C LEU A 112 -5.17 -23.15 -14.27
N GLY A 113 -5.04 -24.42 -14.66
CA GLY A 113 -5.87 -24.98 -15.73
C GLY A 113 -7.38 -24.84 -15.43
N THR A 114 -8.25 -25.32 -16.31
CA THR A 114 -9.72 -25.14 -16.20
C THR A 114 -10.30 -25.55 -14.83
N VAL A 115 -9.73 -26.58 -14.20
CA VAL A 115 -10.11 -27.08 -12.86
C VAL A 115 -9.62 -26.16 -11.73
N GLY A 116 -8.40 -25.62 -11.86
CA GLY A 116 -7.85 -24.66 -10.89
C GLY A 116 -8.63 -23.35 -10.86
N LYS A 117 -9.17 -22.93 -12.00
CA LYS A 117 -10.07 -21.77 -12.10
C LYS A 117 -11.38 -21.98 -11.32
N ALA A 118 -11.97 -23.17 -11.41
CA ALA A 118 -13.18 -23.53 -10.66
C ALA A 118 -12.92 -23.63 -9.14
N ILE A 119 -11.78 -24.19 -8.72
CA ILE A 119 -11.38 -24.23 -7.30
C ILE A 119 -11.12 -22.81 -6.77
N ARG A 120 -10.50 -21.92 -7.54
CA ARG A 120 -10.36 -20.50 -7.19
C ARG A 120 -11.72 -19.83 -6.97
N ASP A 121 -12.68 -20.10 -7.85
CA ASP A 121 -14.02 -19.52 -7.77
C ASP A 121 -14.81 -20.07 -6.55
N TYR A 122 -14.43 -21.25 -6.03
CA TYR A 122 -15.08 -21.90 -4.89
C TYR A 122 -14.38 -21.67 -3.53
N VAL A 123 -13.05 -21.63 -3.49
CA VAL A 123 -12.22 -21.57 -2.26
C VAL A 123 -11.60 -20.18 -2.03
N GLY A 124 -11.70 -19.29 -3.03
CA GLY A 124 -11.16 -17.95 -2.99
C GLY A 124 -9.65 -17.89 -3.29
N TRP A 125 -9.11 -16.67 -3.30
CA TRP A 125 -7.73 -16.33 -3.72
C TRP A 125 -6.61 -16.92 -2.85
N SER A 126 -6.92 -17.69 -1.79
CA SER A 126 -5.96 -18.19 -0.81
C SER A 126 -5.02 -19.27 -1.35
N ALA A 127 -5.46 -20.08 -2.33
CA ALA A 127 -4.70 -21.24 -2.80
C ALA A 127 -3.34 -20.92 -3.47
N ASN A 128 -3.14 -19.68 -3.95
CA ASN A 128 -1.90 -19.25 -4.61
C ASN A 128 -1.27 -18.00 -3.96
N ALA A 129 -1.66 -17.67 -2.71
CA ALA A 129 -1.19 -16.48 -2.03
C ALA A 129 0.34 -16.44 -1.90
N ASP A 130 0.97 -17.58 -1.59
CA ASP A 130 2.43 -17.67 -1.46
C ASP A 130 3.16 -17.48 -2.79
N LYS A 131 2.65 -18.06 -3.89
CA LYS A 131 3.23 -17.87 -5.22
C LYS A 131 3.10 -16.41 -5.67
N ARG A 132 1.93 -15.79 -5.46
CA ARG A 132 1.72 -14.37 -5.76
C ARG A 132 2.69 -13.49 -4.99
N ARG A 133 2.82 -13.74 -3.68
CA ARG A 133 3.75 -13.04 -2.82
C ARG A 133 5.18 -13.20 -3.32
N GLN A 134 5.60 -14.42 -3.65
CA GLN A 134 6.95 -14.68 -4.15
C GLN A 134 7.24 -13.92 -5.44
N VAL A 135 6.38 -14.04 -6.46
CA VAL A 135 6.56 -13.34 -7.75
C VAL A 135 6.59 -11.83 -7.55
N PHE A 136 5.71 -11.30 -6.70
CA PHE A 136 5.68 -9.87 -6.39
C PHE A 136 6.99 -9.40 -5.74
N VAL A 137 7.48 -10.15 -4.74
CA VAL A 137 8.74 -9.88 -4.04
C VAL A 137 9.94 -9.94 -4.98
N ASP A 138 9.99 -10.95 -5.83
CA ASP A 138 11.09 -11.18 -6.76
C ASP A 138 11.09 -10.12 -7.89
N CYS A 139 9.93 -9.58 -8.25
CA CYS A 139 9.81 -8.43 -9.16
C CYS A 139 10.29 -7.11 -8.52
N LEU A 140 10.01 -6.88 -7.23
CA LEU A 140 10.39 -5.63 -6.55
C LEU A 140 11.85 -5.57 -6.12
N LYS A 141 12.42 -6.63 -5.56
CA LYS A 141 13.82 -6.62 -5.10
C LYS A 141 14.84 -6.03 -6.09
N PRO A 142 14.89 -6.45 -7.37
CA PRO A 142 15.84 -5.89 -8.33
C PRO A 142 15.57 -4.42 -8.67
N ARG A 143 14.36 -3.91 -8.40
CA ARG A 143 13.98 -2.51 -8.58
C ARG A 143 14.38 -1.61 -7.40
N GLY A 144 15.06 -2.16 -6.40
CA GLY A 144 15.63 -1.39 -5.28
C GLY A 144 14.70 -1.27 -4.06
N TYR A 145 13.89 -2.29 -3.79
CA TYR A 145 13.04 -2.35 -2.60
C TYR A 145 13.58 -3.38 -1.59
N ASN A 146 13.58 -2.98 -0.32
CA ASN A 146 13.75 -3.90 0.80
C ASN A 146 12.38 -4.34 1.29
N ILE A 147 12.26 -5.65 1.57
CA ILE A 147 11.00 -6.28 1.97
C ILE A 147 11.26 -7.02 3.28
N GLU A 148 10.59 -6.63 4.35
CA GLU A 148 10.72 -7.34 5.61
C GLU A 148 10.01 -8.70 5.54
N LYS A 149 10.62 -9.71 6.16
CA LYS A 149 9.91 -10.97 6.41
C LYS A 149 8.86 -10.67 7.49
N SER A 150 7.59 -10.82 7.11
CA SER A 150 6.45 -10.80 8.03
C SER A 150 6.58 -11.88 9.08
#